data_AF-A0A165D983-F1
#
_entry.id   AF-A0A165D983-F1
#
_cell.length_a   1.000
_cell.length_b   1.000
_cell.length_c   1.000
_cell.angle_alpha   90.00
_cell.angle_beta   90.00
_cell.angle_gamma   90.00
#
_symmetry.space_group_name_H-M   'P 1'
#
loop_
_entity.id
_entity.type
_entity.pdbx_description
1 polymer ?
#
loop_
_entity_poly.entity_id
_entity_poly.type
_entity_poly.pdbx_seq_one_letter_code
_entity_poly.pdbx_strand_id
1 'polypeptide(L)'
;EAEGVIDGGAQIVILSQRLWETIGRPIDRRKVMKLEAANNTNSQTYGLCANLEVRIGGIPLFLQAQVVEHAPFDLLLGRPFFAVGCTEERTLADGRSHITIHDPNSELAVTLPTKER
;
A
#
# COMPACT_ATOMS: atom_id res chain seq x y z
N GLU A 1 9.66 2.48 -10.99
CA GLU A 1 9.64 2.00 -9.59
C GLU A 1 9.09 3.14 -8.73
N ALA A 2 8.39 2.81 -7.64
CA ALA A 2 7.79 3.79 -6.74
C ALA A 2 8.09 3.39 -5.30
N GLU A 3 8.10 4.37 -4.40
CA GLU A 3 8.36 4.11 -2.98
C GLU A 3 7.08 3.70 -2.24
N GLY A 4 7.13 2.54 -1.58
CA GLY A 4 6.02 2.00 -0.79
C GLY A 4 6.31 2.10 0.70
N VAL A 5 5.42 2.73 1.46
CA VAL A 5 5.43 2.74 2.93
C VAL A 5 4.53 1.61 3.43
N ILE A 6 5.04 0.79 4.34
CA ILE A 6 4.26 -0.28 4.97
C ILE A 6 3.78 0.23 6.32
N ASP A 7 2.48 0.18 6.56
CA ASP A 7 1.88 0.68 7.79
C ASP A 7 0.74 -0.23 8.25
N GLY A 8 1.02 -1.11 9.22
CA GLY A 8 0.02 -2.00 9.80
C GLY A 8 -1.10 -1.27 10.58
N GLY A 9 -0.88 -0.01 10.98
CA GLY A 9 -1.88 0.84 11.63
C GLY A 9 -2.88 1.43 10.65
N ALA A 10 -2.50 1.57 9.38
CA ALA A 10 -3.39 2.12 8.36
C ALA A 10 -4.45 1.11 7.92
N GLN A 11 -5.71 1.55 7.91
CA GLN A 11 -6.84 0.68 7.58
C GLN A 11 -7.05 0.46 6.08
N ILE A 12 -6.37 1.25 5.24
CA ILE A 12 -6.57 1.30 3.78
C ILE A 12 -5.23 1.33 3.05
N VAL A 13 -5.26 1.06 1.75
CA VAL A 13 -4.13 1.35 0.85
C VAL A 13 -4.35 2.74 0.25
N ILE A 14 -3.30 3.57 0.27
CA ILE A 14 -3.34 4.92 -0.30
C ILE A 14 -2.40 4.97 -1.50
N LEU A 15 -2.90 5.49 -2.62
CA LEU A 15 -2.13 5.83 -3.81
C LEU A 15 -2.04 7.35 -3.91
N SER A 16 -0.84 7.91 -4.04
CA SER A 16 -0.71 9.35 -4.26
C SER A 16 -1.30 9.75 -5.61
N GLN A 17 -1.86 10.95 -5.70
CA GLN A 17 -2.33 11.48 -6.98
C GLN A 17 -1.20 11.53 -8.01
N ARG A 18 0.02 11.92 -7.60
CA ARG A 18 1.18 11.97 -8.49
C ARG A 18 1.49 10.61 -9.13
N LEU A 19 1.53 9.55 -8.33
CA LEU A 19 1.76 8.20 -8.86
C LEU A 19 0.56 7.72 -9.68
N TRP A 20 -0.65 7.99 -9.20
CA TRP A 20 -1.88 7.65 -9.92
C TRP A 20 -1.96 8.27 -11.32
N GLU A 21 -1.65 9.56 -11.46
CA GLU A 21 -1.60 10.28 -12.74
C GLU A 21 -0.60 9.65 -13.71
N THR A 22 0.54 9.15 -13.18
CA THR A 22 1.56 8.45 -13.97
C THR A 22 1.05 7.08 -14.46
N ILE A 23 0.28 6.37 -13.61
CA ILE A 23 -0.29 5.06 -13.95
C ILE A 23 -1.50 5.19 -14.89
N GLY A 24 -2.26 6.28 -14.79
CA GLY A 24 -3.41 6.58 -15.65
C GLY A 24 -4.62 5.65 -15.48
N ARG A 25 -4.73 4.94 -14.34
CA ARG A 25 -5.84 4.00 -14.11
C ARG A 25 -7.15 4.71 -13.79
N PRO A 26 -8.31 4.16 -14.20
CA PRO A 26 -9.60 4.75 -13.85
C PRO A 26 -9.84 4.67 -12.33
N ILE A 27 -10.54 5.69 -11.81
CA ILE A 27 -11.00 5.72 -10.42
C ILE A 27 -12.52 5.80 -10.34
N ASP A 28 -13.09 5.14 -9.34
CA ASP A 28 -14.50 5.28 -8.99
C ASP A 28 -14.68 6.46 -8.02
N ARG A 29 -15.13 7.59 -8.56
CA ARG A 29 -15.41 8.83 -7.80
C ARG A 29 -16.64 8.73 -6.88
N ARG A 30 -17.41 7.63 -6.95
CA ARG A 30 -18.53 7.38 -6.03
C ARG A 30 -18.05 6.69 -4.75
N LYS A 31 -16.87 6.04 -4.78
CA LYS A 31 -16.25 5.32 -3.67
C LYS A 31 -15.13 6.12 -3.02
N VAL A 32 -15.49 7.31 -2.56
CA VAL A 32 -14.64 8.20 -1.77
C VAL A 32 -14.66 7.79 -0.30
N MET A 33 -13.57 8.03 0.40
CA MET A 33 -13.47 7.83 1.85
C MET A 33 -13.08 9.15 2.53
N LYS A 34 -13.59 9.35 3.74
CA LYS A 34 -13.06 10.37 4.65
C LYS A 34 -11.80 9.80 5.30
N LEU A 35 -10.72 10.56 5.25
CA LEU A 35 -9.47 10.24 5.90
C LEU A 35 -9.32 11.08 7.14
N GLU A 36 -9.10 10.41 8.26
CA GLU A 36 -8.60 11.01 9.47
C GLU A 36 -7.12 10.62 9.56
N ALA A 37 -6.25 11.57 9.27
CA ALA A 37 -4.81 11.34 9.40
C ALA A 37 -4.39 11.42 10.87
N ALA A 38 -3.25 10.82 11.21
CA ALA A 38 -2.72 10.83 12.58
C ALA A 38 -2.46 12.24 13.15
N ASN A 39 -2.45 13.27 12.30
CA ASN A 39 -2.32 14.68 12.66
C ASN A 39 -3.69 15.39 12.83
N ASN A 40 -4.80 14.65 12.96
CA ASN A 40 -6.18 15.15 13.05
C ASN A 40 -6.65 16.01 11.88
N THR A 41 -5.96 15.95 10.73
CA THR A 41 -6.49 16.54 9.50
C THR A 41 -7.54 15.61 8.90
N ASN A 42 -8.71 16.20 8.60
CA ASN A 42 -9.77 15.52 7.89
C ASN A 42 -9.70 15.89 6.42
N SER A 43 -9.52 14.91 5.56
CA SER A 43 -9.55 15.08 4.11
C SER A 43 -10.45 14.03 3.47
N GLN A 44 -10.72 14.18 2.18
CA GLN A 44 -11.47 13.20 1.41
C GLN A 44 -10.61 12.70 0.26
N THR A 45 -10.68 11.40 0.00
CA THR A 45 -10.01 10.79 -1.16
C THR A 45 -10.68 11.24 -2.46
N TYR A 46 -9.94 11.16 -3.55
CA TYR A 46 -10.46 11.44 -4.90
C TYR A 46 -11.38 10.33 -5.43
N GLY A 47 -11.17 9.10 -4.96
CA GLY A 47 -11.93 7.93 -5.35
C GLY A 47 -11.11 6.65 -5.23
N LEU A 48 -11.76 5.52 -5.52
CA LEU A 48 -11.15 4.20 -5.47
C LEU A 48 -10.50 3.83 -6.81
N CYS A 49 -9.19 3.58 -6.80
CA CYS A 49 -8.48 2.85 -7.85
C CYS A 49 -8.58 1.34 -7.54
N ALA A 50 -9.47 0.64 -8.26
CA ALA A 50 -9.72 -0.78 -8.03
C ALA A 50 -8.71 -1.67 -8.74
N ASN A 51 -8.39 -2.82 -8.13
CA ASN A 51 -7.51 -3.85 -8.67
C ASN A 51 -6.16 -3.28 -9.16
N LEU A 52 -5.58 -2.37 -8.38
CA LEU A 52 -4.25 -1.85 -8.61
C LEU A 52 -3.24 -2.98 -8.47
N GLU A 53 -2.56 -3.33 -9.55
CA GLU A 53 -1.49 -4.31 -9.52
C GLU A 53 -0.24 -3.68 -8.92
N VAL A 54 0.24 -4.26 -7.82
CA VAL A 54 1.47 -3.89 -7.13
C VAL A 54 2.38 -5.10 -7.14
N ARG A 55 3.58 -4.96 -7.72
CA ARG A 55 4.58 -6.04 -7.76
C ARG A 55 5.67 -5.76 -6.75
N ILE A 56 5.85 -6.67 -5.79
CA ILE A 56 6.88 -6.56 -4.76
C ILE A 56 7.67 -7.87 -4.76
N GLY A 57 8.99 -7.79 -4.95
CA GLY A 57 9.84 -8.99 -5.04
C GLY A 57 9.43 -9.96 -6.15
N GLY A 58 8.76 -9.47 -7.20
CA GLY A 58 8.23 -10.29 -8.30
C GLY A 58 6.83 -10.86 -8.08
N ILE A 59 6.27 -10.77 -6.87
CA ILE A 59 4.93 -11.26 -6.55
C ILE A 59 3.88 -10.19 -6.93
N PRO A 60 2.91 -10.50 -7.80
CA PRO A 60 1.83 -9.57 -8.14
C PRO A 60 0.71 -9.62 -7.09
N LEU A 61 0.36 -8.47 -6.53
CA LEU A 61 -0.78 -8.30 -5.62
C LEU A 61 -1.77 -7.31 -6.22
N PHE A 62 -3.07 -7.59 -6.09
CA PHE A 62 -4.12 -6.71 -6.58
C PHE A 62 -4.84 -6.04 -5.41
N LEU A 63 -4.62 -4.74 -5.26
CA LEU A 63 -5.07 -3.98 -4.10
C LEU A 63 -6.17 -2.98 -4.47
N GLN A 64 -6.99 -2.65 -3.48
CA GLN A 64 -7.99 -1.59 -3.57
C GLN A 64 -7.39 -0.33 -2.95
N ALA A 65 -7.02 0.65 -3.78
CA ALA A 65 -6.26 1.82 -3.35
C ALA A 65 -7.10 3.10 -3.44
N GLN A 66 -7.10 3.91 -2.38
CA GLN A 66 -7.71 5.24 -2.40
C GLN A 66 -6.73 6.27 -2.92
N VAL A 67 -7.16 7.10 -3.87
CA VAL A 67 -6.31 8.17 -4.40
C VAL A 67 -6.36 9.41 -3.50
N VAL A 68 -5.19 9.92 -3.12
CA VAL A 68 -5.04 11.07 -2.22
C VAL A 68 -4.09 12.10 -2.82
N GLU A 69 -4.54 13.35 -2.88
CA GLU A 69 -3.83 14.47 -3.53
C GLU A 69 -2.49 14.80 -2.85
N HIS A 70 -2.49 15.04 -1.54
CA HIS A 70 -1.33 15.53 -0.80
C HIS A 70 -0.64 14.43 0.03
N ALA A 71 -0.52 13.22 -0.52
CA ALA A 71 0.22 12.14 0.16
C ALA A 71 1.75 12.38 0.06
N PRO A 72 2.52 12.31 1.17
CA PRO A 72 3.97 12.52 1.17
C PRO A 72 4.78 11.29 0.73
N PHE A 73 4.11 10.26 0.23
CA PHE A 73 4.65 8.98 -0.24
C PHE A 73 3.90 8.59 -1.51
N ASP A 74 4.47 7.71 -2.34
CA ASP A 74 3.79 7.27 -3.56
C ASP A 74 2.68 6.25 -3.28
N LEU A 75 2.96 5.28 -2.41
CA LEU A 75 2.04 4.21 -2.05
C LEU A 75 2.16 3.93 -0.54
N LEU A 76 1.04 3.86 0.16
CA LEU A 76 0.98 3.34 1.53
C LEU A 76 0.20 2.02 1.53
N LEU A 77 0.86 0.98 2.04
CA LEU A 77 0.37 -0.39 2.14
C LEU A 77 -0.18 -0.62 3.56
N GLY A 78 -1.48 -0.37 3.72
CA GLY A 78 -2.20 -0.65 4.96
C GLY A 78 -2.60 -2.12 5.13
N ARG A 79 -3.46 -2.39 6.11
CA ARG A 79 -4.00 -3.74 6.42
C ARG A 79 -4.47 -4.58 5.21
N PRO A 80 -5.11 -4.02 4.16
CA PRO A 80 -5.49 -4.82 2.99
C PRO A 80 -4.30 -5.49 2.29
N PHE A 81 -3.12 -4.86 2.28
CA PHE A 81 -1.91 -5.48 1.73
C PHE A 81 -1.49 -6.71 2.54
N PHE A 82 -1.46 -6.60 3.86
CA PHE A 82 -1.14 -7.72 4.75
C PHE A 82 -2.12 -8.89 4.56
N ALA A 83 -3.42 -8.58 4.42
CA ALA A 83 -4.45 -9.60 4.23
C ALA A 83 -4.32 -10.31 2.87
N VAL A 84 -4.03 -9.58 1.79
CA VAL A 84 -3.94 -10.16 0.44
C VAL A 84 -2.63 -10.91 0.23
N GLY A 85 -1.51 -10.40 0.72
CA GLY A 85 -0.20 -11.03 0.56
C GLY A 85 0.18 -12.00 1.67
N CYS A 86 -0.74 -12.27 2.62
CA CYS A 86 -0.44 -12.93 3.90
C CYS A 86 0.88 -12.42 4.51
N THR A 87 1.08 -11.10 4.45
CA THR A 87 2.39 -10.51 4.69
C THR A 87 2.74 -10.60 6.17
N GLU A 88 3.94 -11.06 6.47
CA GLU A 88 4.50 -11.07 7.81
C GLU A 88 5.61 -10.03 7.93
N GLU A 89 5.57 -9.20 8.97
CA GLU A 89 6.67 -8.32 9.32
C GLU A 89 7.47 -8.90 10.49
N ARG A 90 8.78 -8.98 10.33
CA ARG A 90 9.69 -9.50 11.35
C ARG A 90 10.86 -8.55 11.58
N THR A 91 10.91 -7.98 12.78
CA THR A 91 12.09 -7.26 13.27
C THR A 91 13.12 -8.25 13.83
N LEU A 92 14.35 -8.14 13.37
CA LEU A 92 15.49 -8.93 13.83
C LEU A 92 16.14 -8.27 15.05
N ALA A 93 16.93 -9.06 15.79
CA ALA A 93 17.60 -8.60 17.02
C ALA A 93 18.61 -7.46 16.78
N ASP A 94 19.09 -7.28 15.56
CA ASP A 94 20.00 -6.20 15.16
C ASP A 94 19.29 -4.92 14.72
N GLY A 95 17.96 -4.86 14.88
CA GLY A 95 17.13 -3.71 14.52
C GLY A 95 16.64 -3.69 13.07
N ARG A 96 17.14 -4.58 12.20
CA ARG A 96 16.66 -4.65 10.81
C ARG A 96 15.28 -5.30 10.77
N SER A 97 14.38 -4.75 9.96
CA SER A 97 13.08 -5.36 9.68
C SER A 97 13.07 -6.02 8.30
N HIS A 98 12.33 -7.11 8.21
CA HIS A 98 12.04 -7.81 6.96
C HIS A 98 10.54 -7.99 6.83
N ILE A 99 10.09 -8.05 5.58
CA ILE A 99 8.74 -8.51 5.24
C ILE A 99 8.82 -9.79 4.43
N THR A 100 7.95 -10.74 4.73
CA THR A 100 7.71 -11.91 3.89
C THR A 100 6.34 -11.75 3.26
N ILE A 101 6.29 -11.80 1.93
CA ILE A 101 5.06 -11.75 1.15
C ILE A 101 4.86 -13.11 0.53
N HIS A 102 3.65 -13.65 0.67
CA HIS A 102 3.22 -14.87 0.00
C HIS A 102 2.39 -14.50 -1.24
N ASP A 103 2.62 -15.20 -2.34
CA ASP A 103 1.78 -15.06 -3.52
C ASP A 103 0.41 -15.67 -3.22
N PRO A 104 -0.68 -14.90 -3.26
CA PRO A 104 -2.01 -15.45 -3.01
C PRO A 104 -2.44 -16.51 -4.03
N ASN A 105 -1.73 -16.63 -5.17
CA ASN A 105 -2.07 -17.53 -6.26
C ASN A 105 -1.09 -18.71 -6.41
N SER A 106 -0.04 -18.79 -5.59
CA SER A 106 0.95 -19.88 -5.67
C SER A 106 1.65 -20.12 -4.32
N GLU A 107 2.46 -21.17 -4.24
CA GLU A 107 3.28 -21.45 -3.05
C GLU A 107 4.55 -20.59 -2.97
N LEU A 108 4.69 -19.58 -3.84
CA LEU A 108 5.85 -18.69 -3.84
C LEU A 108 5.75 -17.71 -2.67
N ALA A 109 6.90 -17.48 -2.03
CA ALA A 109 7.06 -16.44 -1.03
C ALA A 109 8.39 -15.72 -1.27
N VAL A 110 8.41 -14.42 -0.97
CA VAL A 110 9.61 -13.60 -1.04
C VAL A 110 9.81 -12.87 0.27
N THR A 111 11.03 -12.92 0.80
CA THR A 111 11.43 -12.14 1.96
C THR A 111 12.32 -11.00 1.52
N LEU A 112 11.98 -9.77 1.90
CA LEU A 112 12.69 -8.55 1.53
C LEU A 112 13.03 -7.74 2.78
N PRO A 113 14.21 -7.12 2.86
CA PRO A 113 14.50 -6.15 3.91
C PRO A 113 13.64 -4.90 3.73
N THR A 114 13.14 -4.34 4.82
CA THR A 114 12.56 -2.99 4.82
C THR A 114 13.65 -1.97 5.15
N LYS A 115 13.40 -0.70 4.80
CA LYS A 115 14.26 0.42 5.18
C LYS A 115 13.57 1.19 6.30
N GLU A 116 14.36 1.70 7.24
CA GLU A 116 13.86 2.71 8.16
C GLU A 116 13.45 3.97 7.38
N ARG A 117 12.40 4.64 7.87
CA ARG A 117 11.85 5.85 7.27
C ARG A 117 12.71 7.07 7.54
#